data_AF-A0A6B3L757-F1
#
_entry.id   AF-A0A6B3L757-F1
#
_cell.length_a   1.000
_cell.length_b   1.000
_cell.length_c   1.000
_cell.angle_alpha   90.00
_cell.angle_beta   90.00
_cell.angle_gamma   90.00
#
_symmetry.space_group_name_H-M   'P 1'
#
loop_
_entity.id
_entity.type
_entity.pdbx_description
1 polymer ?
#
loop_
_entity_poly.entity_id
_entity_poly.type
_entity_poly.pdbx_seq_one_letter_code
_entity_poly.pdbx_strand_id
1 'polypeptide(L)'
;MSSGLLSQINVFPVKSLGGLALSSAWVEKQGLTFDRRFMLALSDGSMVTARKFPQMVLIKTALRHDGVLFSTQGHPSLTIRYADFKLQPVPAQVWADNFTAYTTTDEADDWFSTVLGIRVELLYSGEQSNRVREKVGHNVSFADGYPLLVISQASLDELNRRSPEFHSMDQFRTNLVVSGTEPFAEDSWKRIRIGEVEFEAVKPCERCILTTVEVKKGAFRPTKEPLRTLSQFRANERGGVFFGQNLVAKNEGMIRAGDPIEVLEYKEKEVYPDQGISHFTLTCVEREEIARDFVTFWLEPAQGIAPQYLPGQYLPIEMVIEGEPVQRYYTLSSSPSRPGRLAISVKRIDGGRVSNWLQENLQIGTILTAQHPTGHFHLDTTAPQPLLLLSAGSGVTPMLSMLRYLADHNQLDDVVFYHQCRSEQDIPCKAELDALAKQHAGLTLIYALTQPSPQWQGEQGRLSLSHIKRIPNLVSRQVFVCGPDGFMQKAKNLLLKQGVAESAYHQEAFGAVHVAPREKKAVKLSFNGIQVSADNQKTLLEHAEDAGVRIPNSCRAGICGACKVKVKSGLVEQPKVPALMDHERSMGMALACCSVADTDLDVEF
;
A
#
# COMPACT_ATOMS: atom_id res chain seq x y z
N MET A 1 17.43 21.65 17.45
CA MET A 1 17.41 20.27 16.93
C MET A 1 17.29 19.36 18.13
N SER A 2 16.17 18.64 18.29
CA SER A 2 16.09 17.67 19.40
C SER A 2 16.99 16.49 19.06
N SER A 3 18.00 16.24 19.90
CA SER A 3 18.75 14.98 19.86
C SER A 3 17.78 13.84 20.12
N GLY A 4 17.88 12.74 19.35
CA GLY A 4 17.11 11.54 19.63
C GLY A 4 17.41 11.01 21.04
N LEU A 5 16.48 10.25 21.62
CA LEU A 5 16.62 9.66 22.97
C LEU A 5 16.49 8.14 22.88
N LEU A 6 17.30 7.40 23.64
CA LEU A 6 17.13 5.96 23.83
C LEU A 6 15.82 5.70 24.59
N SER A 7 14.75 5.32 23.90
CA SER A 7 13.44 5.13 24.54
C SER A 7 13.24 3.75 25.15
N GLN A 8 13.89 2.71 24.60
CA GLN A 8 13.80 1.34 25.13
C GLN A 8 15.12 0.59 24.96
N ILE A 9 15.41 -0.25 25.95
CA ILE A 9 16.48 -1.25 25.91
C ILE A 9 15.82 -2.62 26.03
N ASN A 10 16.02 -3.49 25.05
CA ASN A 10 15.47 -4.84 25.07
C ASN A 10 16.59 -5.88 24.97
N VAL A 11 16.44 -6.95 25.75
CA VAL A 11 17.30 -8.15 25.65
C VAL A 11 16.45 -9.37 25.34
N PHE A 12 17.05 -10.32 24.65
CA PHE A 12 16.43 -11.60 24.27
C PHE A 12 17.28 -12.73 24.84
N PRO A 13 17.12 -13.11 26.13
CA PRO A 13 18.10 -13.95 26.80
C PRO A 13 18.36 -15.29 26.14
N VAL A 14 17.32 -15.86 25.56
CA VAL A 14 17.40 -17.06 24.73
C VAL A 14 17.14 -16.68 23.28
N LYS A 15 17.96 -17.19 22.37
CA LYS A 15 17.77 -17.05 20.92
C LYS A 15 16.35 -17.50 20.55
N SER A 16 15.64 -16.65 19.80
CA SER A 16 14.27 -16.86 19.31
C SER A 16 13.11 -16.87 20.33
N LEU A 17 13.35 -16.68 21.63
CA LEU A 17 12.24 -16.50 22.60
C LEU A 17 11.76 -15.04 22.68
N GLY A 18 10.73 -14.79 23.50
CA GLY A 18 10.23 -13.46 23.81
C GLY A 18 11.29 -12.55 24.44
N GLY A 19 11.24 -11.26 24.10
CA GLY A 19 12.14 -10.25 24.66
C GLY A 19 11.66 -9.72 26.02
N LEU A 20 12.57 -9.06 26.73
CA LEU A 20 12.26 -8.30 27.94
C LEU A 20 12.87 -6.89 27.85
N ALA A 21 12.11 -5.91 28.33
CA ALA A 21 12.54 -4.52 28.38
C ALA A 21 13.27 -4.23 29.70
N LEU A 22 14.34 -3.45 29.62
CA LEU A 22 15.14 -2.99 30.75
C LEU A 22 15.16 -1.46 30.80
N SER A 23 15.22 -0.90 32.01
CA SER A 23 15.46 0.54 32.22
C SER A 23 16.93 0.93 32.04
N SER A 24 17.85 -0.02 32.24
CA SER A 24 19.29 0.14 32.05
C SER A 24 19.94 -1.19 31.73
N ALA A 25 21.05 -1.16 30.99
CA ALA A 25 21.83 -2.37 30.70
C ALA A 25 23.33 -2.05 30.62
N TRP A 26 24.14 -3.01 31.08
CA TRP A 26 25.57 -3.01 30.82
C TRP A 26 25.83 -3.50 29.39
N VAL A 27 26.67 -2.77 28.67
CA VAL A 27 27.08 -3.09 27.31
C VAL A 27 28.47 -3.73 27.37
N GLU A 28 28.57 -4.94 26.86
CA GLU A 28 29.83 -5.66 26.66
C GLU A 28 30.21 -5.60 25.18
N LYS A 29 31.46 -5.95 24.84
CA LYS A 29 31.84 -6.13 23.43
C LYS A 29 30.91 -7.13 22.72
N GLN A 30 30.53 -8.21 23.39
CA GLN A 30 29.62 -9.24 22.86
C GLN A 30 28.12 -8.85 22.84
N GLY A 31 27.77 -7.59 23.12
CA GLY A 31 26.40 -7.05 23.11
C GLY A 31 25.90 -6.66 24.51
N LEU A 32 24.59 -6.48 24.67
CA LEU A 32 24.02 -6.24 26.01
C LEU A 32 24.25 -7.47 26.90
N THR A 33 24.55 -7.23 28.18
CA THR A 33 24.52 -8.30 29.18
C THR A 33 23.15 -8.98 29.16
N PHE A 34 23.16 -10.30 29.33
CA PHE A 34 22.01 -11.18 29.19
C PHE A 34 21.47 -11.37 27.77
N ASP A 35 21.85 -10.62 26.74
CA ASP A 35 21.28 -10.81 25.40
C ASP A 35 21.84 -12.06 24.71
N ARG A 36 20.93 -12.98 24.35
CA ARG A 36 21.19 -14.22 23.60
C ARG A 36 22.34 -15.04 24.20
N ARG A 37 22.42 -15.08 25.53
CA ARG A 37 23.35 -15.92 26.29
C ARG A 37 22.96 -17.40 26.27
N PHE A 38 21.73 -17.69 25.84
CA PHE A 38 21.23 -19.05 25.69
C PHE A 38 20.70 -19.31 24.28
N MET A 39 20.65 -20.59 23.92
CA MET A 39 20.05 -21.08 22.68
C MET A 39 19.49 -22.48 22.90
N LEU A 40 18.33 -22.76 22.33
CA LEU A 40 17.85 -24.14 22.21
C LEU A 40 18.50 -24.81 21.00
N ALA A 41 19.02 -26.01 21.20
CA ALA A 41 19.66 -26.81 20.17
C ALA A 41 19.06 -28.21 20.08
N LEU A 42 19.18 -28.84 18.91
CA LEU A 42 19.00 -30.29 18.76
C LEU A 42 20.25 -31.02 19.26
N SER A 43 20.18 -32.35 19.39
CA SER A 43 21.28 -33.19 19.87
C SER A 43 22.56 -33.13 19.03
N ASP A 44 22.48 -32.63 17.79
CA ASP A 44 23.61 -32.41 16.90
C ASP A 44 24.23 -31.00 17.04
N GLY A 45 23.72 -30.17 17.95
CA GLY A 45 24.14 -28.78 18.15
C GLY A 45 23.45 -27.76 17.25
N SER A 46 22.56 -28.21 16.35
CA SER A 46 21.83 -27.33 15.42
C SER A 46 20.83 -26.44 16.15
N MET A 47 20.86 -25.13 15.88
CA MET A 47 19.95 -24.17 16.51
C MET A 47 18.46 -24.44 16.20
N VAL A 48 17.63 -24.33 17.23
CA VAL A 48 16.17 -24.29 17.13
C VAL A 48 15.73 -22.83 17.12
N THR A 49 14.92 -22.44 16.14
CA THR A 49 14.54 -21.03 15.96
C THR A 49 13.05 -20.85 15.71
N ALA A 50 12.56 -19.66 16.03
CA ALA A 50 11.17 -19.26 15.79
C ALA A 50 10.83 -19.10 14.30
N ARG A 51 11.82 -19.24 13.40
CA ARG A 51 11.56 -19.43 11.95
C ARG A 51 10.92 -20.77 11.64
N LYS A 52 11.18 -21.79 12.46
CA LYS A 52 10.63 -23.14 12.32
C LYS A 52 9.58 -23.43 13.40
N PHE A 53 9.77 -22.89 14.60
CA PHE A 53 8.91 -23.10 15.76
C PHE A 53 8.41 -21.75 16.31
N PRO A 54 7.48 -21.07 15.63
CA PRO A 54 7.08 -19.71 15.98
C PRO A 54 6.49 -19.59 17.39
N GLN A 55 5.97 -20.68 17.98
CA GLN A 55 5.48 -20.73 19.36
C GLN A 55 6.55 -20.40 20.41
N MET A 56 7.84 -20.52 20.06
CA MET A 56 8.96 -20.13 20.93
C MET A 56 8.83 -18.69 21.45
N VAL A 57 8.27 -17.77 20.67
CA VAL A 57 8.13 -16.36 21.09
C VAL A 57 7.17 -16.17 22.27
N LEU A 58 6.30 -17.16 22.55
CA LEU A 58 5.36 -17.13 23.67
C LEU A 58 6.04 -17.40 25.01
N ILE A 59 7.21 -18.04 24.99
CA ILE A 59 7.97 -18.31 26.20
C ILE A 59 8.57 -16.99 26.69
N LYS A 60 8.18 -16.61 27.91
CA LYS A 60 8.64 -15.41 28.58
C LYS A 60 9.83 -15.72 29.47
N THR A 61 10.68 -14.71 29.63
CA THR A 61 11.87 -14.79 30.46
C THR A 61 11.85 -13.67 31.48
N ALA A 62 12.17 -14.00 32.73
CA ALA A 62 12.50 -13.03 33.77
C ALA A 62 13.92 -13.30 34.27
N LEU A 63 14.70 -12.22 34.40
CA LEU A 63 16.06 -12.28 34.91
C LEU A 63 16.05 -12.38 36.44
N ARG A 64 16.94 -13.20 36.99
CA ARG A 64 17.20 -13.30 38.44
C ARG A 64 18.69 -13.04 38.68
N HIS A 65 19.03 -12.64 39.90
CA HIS A 65 20.43 -12.40 40.28
C HIS A 65 21.30 -13.66 40.16
N ASP A 66 20.72 -14.85 40.31
CA ASP A 66 21.39 -16.15 40.33
C ASP A 66 21.03 -17.06 39.14
N GLY A 67 20.23 -16.55 38.19
CA GLY A 67 19.71 -17.40 37.11
C GLY A 67 18.59 -16.77 36.30
N VAL A 68 17.72 -17.63 35.77
CA VAL A 68 16.66 -17.25 34.84
C VAL A 68 15.37 -18.01 35.15
N LEU A 69 14.24 -17.31 35.08
CA LEU A 69 12.91 -17.90 35.17
C LEU A 69 12.26 -17.90 33.78
N PHE A 70 11.74 -19.05 33.36
CA PHE A 70 10.96 -19.22 32.15
C PHE A 70 9.50 -19.52 32.49
N SER A 71 8.59 -18.95 31.71
CA SER A 71 7.16 -19.24 31.83
C SER A 71 6.47 -19.20 30.48
N THR A 72 5.45 -20.03 30.33
CA THR A 72 4.55 -20.05 29.17
C THR A 72 3.20 -20.61 29.60
N GLN A 73 2.14 -20.31 28.85
CA GLN A 73 0.78 -20.76 29.18
C GLN A 73 0.69 -22.29 29.15
N GLY A 74 0.03 -22.89 30.15
CA GLY A 74 -0.23 -24.33 30.19
C GLY A 74 0.93 -25.19 30.73
N HIS A 75 2.06 -24.58 31.13
CA HIS A 75 3.21 -25.28 31.71
C HIS A 75 3.61 -24.66 33.05
N PRO A 76 4.11 -25.46 34.01
CA PRO A 76 4.70 -24.92 35.24
C PRO A 76 5.89 -24.02 34.89
N SER A 77 6.16 -22.99 35.70
CA SER A 77 7.32 -22.13 35.47
C SER A 77 8.62 -22.89 35.82
N LEU A 78 9.66 -22.70 35.02
CA LEU A 78 10.97 -23.30 35.22
C LEU A 78 11.93 -22.24 35.75
N THR A 79 12.61 -22.52 36.87
CA THR A 79 13.71 -21.68 37.36
C THR A 79 15.01 -22.45 37.21
N ILE A 80 15.98 -21.87 36.51
CA ILE A 80 17.34 -22.42 36.44
C ILE A 80 18.31 -21.46 37.13
N ARG A 81 19.31 -22.00 37.83
CA ARG A 81 20.37 -21.22 38.48
C ARG A 81 21.70 -21.51 37.82
N TYR A 82 22.51 -20.48 37.65
CA TYR A 82 23.83 -20.61 37.01
C TYR A 82 24.73 -21.61 37.75
N ALA A 83 24.62 -21.67 39.07
CA ALA A 83 25.40 -22.59 39.92
C ALA A 83 25.06 -24.07 39.70
N ASP A 84 23.89 -24.37 39.13
CA ASP A 84 23.43 -25.75 38.88
C ASP A 84 23.81 -26.24 37.47
N PHE A 85 24.43 -25.39 36.64
CA PHE A 85 24.78 -25.77 35.27
C PHE A 85 25.87 -26.83 35.25
N LYS A 86 25.69 -27.85 34.41
CA LYS A 86 26.69 -28.91 34.19
C LYS A 86 27.96 -28.38 33.56
N LEU A 87 27.86 -27.33 32.75
CA LEU A 87 28.97 -26.67 32.05
C LEU A 87 29.83 -27.63 31.22
N GLN A 88 29.24 -28.70 30.68
CA GLN A 88 29.96 -29.61 29.80
C GLN A 88 30.07 -28.98 28.41
N PRO A 89 31.28 -28.95 27.79
CA PRO A 89 31.45 -28.37 26.47
C PRO A 89 30.77 -29.26 25.41
N VAL A 90 29.93 -28.64 24.60
CA VAL A 90 29.19 -29.30 23.50
C VAL A 90 29.31 -28.50 22.21
N PRO A 91 29.29 -29.16 21.04
CA PRO A 91 29.25 -28.47 19.76
C PRO A 91 27.93 -27.69 19.63
N ALA A 92 28.02 -26.45 19.15
CA ALA A 92 26.88 -25.62 18.81
C ALA A 92 27.08 -24.99 17.45
N GLN A 93 25.98 -24.86 16.71
CA GLN A 93 25.98 -24.27 15.38
C GLN A 93 24.97 -23.12 15.29
N VAL A 94 25.46 -21.95 14.88
CA VAL A 94 24.62 -20.81 14.48
C VAL A 94 24.94 -20.47 13.04
N TRP A 95 24.03 -20.80 12.14
CA TRP A 95 24.25 -20.71 10.70
C TRP A 95 25.46 -21.54 10.25
N ALA A 96 26.44 -20.94 9.58
CA ALA A 96 27.68 -21.59 9.17
C ALA A 96 28.76 -21.59 10.28
N ASP A 97 28.51 -20.92 11.40
CA ASP A 97 29.50 -20.78 12.48
C ASP A 97 29.36 -21.95 13.47
N ASN A 98 30.41 -22.76 13.59
CA ASN A 98 30.52 -23.85 14.58
C ASN A 98 31.43 -23.40 15.73
N PHE A 99 31.02 -23.66 16.96
CA PHE A 99 31.77 -23.27 18.16
C PHE A 99 31.36 -24.13 19.36
N THR A 100 32.05 -23.98 20.48
CA THR A 100 31.73 -24.68 21.73
C THR A 100 30.78 -23.84 22.58
N ALA A 101 29.68 -24.46 23.00
CA ALA A 101 28.78 -23.97 24.03
C ALA A 101 28.81 -24.91 25.25
N TYR A 102 27.99 -24.62 26.26
CA TYR A 102 27.97 -25.37 27.51
C TYR A 102 26.56 -25.86 27.84
N THR A 103 26.44 -27.08 28.36
CA THR A 103 25.17 -27.62 28.83
C THR A 103 24.68 -26.92 30.10
N THR A 104 23.35 -26.84 30.27
CA THR A 104 22.72 -26.27 31.46
C THR A 104 22.26 -27.37 32.43
N THR A 105 20.97 -27.69 32.49
CA THR A 105 20.38 -28.69 33.38
C THR A 105 19.45 -29.63 32.61
N ASP A 106 19.35 -30.89 33.03
CA ASP A 106 18.41 -31.85 32.41
C ASP A 106 16.96 -31.38 32.55
N GLU A 107 16.63 -30.74 33.67
CA GLU A 107 15.31 -30.15 33.91
C GLU A 107 14.95 -29.09 32.86
N ALA A 108 15.93 -28.27 32.45
CA ALA A 108 15.71 -27.29 31.39
C ALA A 108 15.43 -27.97 30.05
N ASP A 109 16.24 -28.97 29.71
CA ASP A 109 16.11 -29.73 28.47
C ASP A 109 14.72 -30.40 28.40
N ASP A 110 14.29 -31.03 29.49
CA ASP A 110 12.99 -31.71 29.59
C ASP A 110 11.83 -30.72 29.51
N TRP A 111 11.92 -29.58 30.18
CA TRP A 111 10.89 -28.55 30.16
C TRP A 111 10.72 -27.95 28.76
N PHE A 112 11.81 -27.51 28.13
CA PHE A 112 11.76 -26.96 26.77
C PHE A 112 11.33 -28.01 25.75
N SER A 113 11.75 -29.27 25.92
CA SER A 113 11.33 -30.37 25.07
C SER A 113 9.81 -30.60 25.16
N THR A 114 9.27 -30.53 26.37
CA THR A 114 7.82 -30.66 26.62
C THR A 114 7.05 -29.50 26.00
N VAL A 115 7.52 -28.27 26.18
CA VAL A 115 6.87 -27.06 25.62
C VAL A 115 6.87 -27.06 24.09
N LEU A 116 7.94 -27.53 23.45
CA LEU A 116 8.07 -27.51 21.99
C LEU A 116 7.57 -28.78 21.29
N GLY A 117 7.36 -29.87 22.04
CA GLY A 117 6.98 -31.18 21.52
C GLY A 117 8.10 -31.88 20.74
N ILE A 118 9.35 -31.43 20.89
CA ILE A 118 10.54 -32.01 20.25
C ILE A 118 11.69 -32.04 21.25
N ARG A 119 12.58 -33.04 21.17
CA ARG A 119 13.75 -33.08 22.05
C ARG A 119 14.70 -31.92 21.71
N VAL A 120 14.99 -31.10 22.71
CA VAL A 120 15.92 -29.97 22.63
C VAL A 120 16.76 -29.87 23.89
N GLU A 121 17.90 -29.21 23.76
CA GLU A 121 18.81 -28.90 24.86
C GLU A 121 18.95 -27.38 25.00
N LEU A 122 18.94 -26.87 26.23
CA LEU A 122 19.23 -25.47 26.51
C LEU A 122 20.74 -25.30 26.68
N LEU A 123 21.37 -24.67 25.70
CA LEU A 123 22.80 -24.37 25.70
C LEU A 123 23.06 -22.96 26.22
N TYR A 124 24.15 -22.83 26.98
CA TYR A 124 24.67 -21.58 27.52
C TYR A 124 25.96 -21.18 26.80
N SER A 125 26.12 -19.88 26.53
CA SER A 125 27.30 -19.37 25.81
C SER A 125 28.58 -19.37 26.65
N GLY A 126 28.47 -19.54 27.97
CA GLY A 126 29.49 -19.13 28.92
C GLY A 126 29.32 -17.65 29.29
N GLU A 127 30.01 -17.21 30.36
CA GLU A 127 30.07 -15.79 30.74
C GLU A 127 30.64 -14.94 29.60
N GLN A 128 31.71 -15.44 28.99
CA GLN A 128 32.27 -14.94 27.74
C GLN A 128 32.07 -16.00 26.66
N SER A 129 31.43 -15.62 25.55
CA SER A 129 31.20 -16.55 24.46
C SER A 129 32.51 -16.92 23.77
N ASN A 130 32.76 -18.19 23.47
CA ASN A 130 33.93 -18.60 22.68
C ASN A 130 33.77 -18.35 21.16
N ARG A 131 32.63 -17.83 20.72
CA ARG A 131 32.34 -17.62 19.30
C ARG A 131 32.86 -16.27 18.84
N VAL A 132 33.98 -16.28 18.13
CA VAL A 132 34.55 -15.08 17.47
C VAL A 132 34.08 -15.03 16.02
N ARG A 133 33.62 -13.86 15.55
CA ARG A 133 33.31 -13.64 14.14
C ARG A 133 34.31 -12.67 13.54
N GLU A 134 35.03 -13.10 12.49
CA GLU A 134 36.05 -12.27 11.83
C GLU A 134 35.52 -10.90 11.39
N LYS A 135 34.31 -10.85 10.83
CA LYS A 135 33.68 -9.59 10.37
C LYS A 135 33.41 -8.58 11.50
N VAL A 136 33.32 -9.06 12.73
CA VAL A 136 33.06 -8.25 13.93
C VAL A 136 34.37 -8.01 14.70
N GLY A 137 35.35 -8.91 14.58
CA GLY A 137 36.66 -8.80 15.21
C GLY A 137 36.68 -9.15 16.70
N HIS A 138 35.57 -9.60 17.27
CA HIS A 138 35.46 -10.02 18.67
C HIS A 138 34.36 -11.07 18.88
N ASN A 139 34.20 -11.50 20.13
CA ASN A 139 33.26 -12.51 20.57
C ASN A 139 31.81 -12.03 20.41
N VAL A 140 30.92 -12.92 19.98
CA VAL A 140 29.48 -12.67 19.81
C VAL A 140 28.73 -13.83 20.47
N SER A 141 27.64 -13.53 21.17
CA SER A 141 26.78 -14.56 21.77
C SER A 141 26.05 -15.41 20.70
N PHE A 142 24.91 -16.02 21.04
CA PHE A 142 24.07 -16.74 20.07
C PHE A 142 23.31 -15.81 19.09
N ALA A 143 23.67 -14.53 18.98
CA ALA A 143 23.15 -13.60 17.98
C ALA A 143 23.38 -14.10 16.54
N ASP A 144 22.59 -13.65 15.56
CA ASP A 144 22.72 -14.16 14.17
C ASP A 144 24.06 -13.73 13.56
N GLY A 145 24.31 -12.43 13.46
CA GLY A 145 25.52 -11.89 12.84
C GLY A 145 26.19 -10.77 13.63
N TYR A 146 25.40 -9.89 14.24
CA TYR A 146 25.89 -8.75 15.01
C TYR A 146 25.25 -8.73 16.41
N PRO A 147 25.96 -8.22 17.43
CA PRO A 147 25.48 -8.25 18.81
C PRO A 147 24.22 -7.42 19.07
N LEU A 148 24.06 -6.30 18.35
CA LEU A 148 23.05 -5.31 18.64
C LEU A 148 22.32 -4.84 17.38
N LEU A 149 21.09 -4.41 17.59
CA LEU A 149 20.24 -3.84 16.57
C LEU A 149 19.59 -2.56 17.12
N VAL A 150 19.69 -1.47 16.36
CA VAL A 150 18.98 -0.22 16.62
C VAL A 150 17.90 0.02 15.56
N ILE A 151 16.72 0.46 15.99
CA ILE A 151 15.63 0.93 15.13
C ILE A 151 15.02 2.17 15.78
N SER A 152 14.72 3.20 14.99
CA SER A 152 13.98 4.35 15.51
C SER A 152 12.47 4.07 15.57
N GLN A 153 11.80 4.66 16.56
CA GLN A 153 10.34 4.62 16.69
C GLN A 153 9.68 5.23 15.45
N ALA A 154 10.23 6.32 14.91
CA ALA A 154 9.73 6.95 13.70
C ALA A 154 9.80 6.02 12.47
N SER A 155 10.83 5.17 12.34
CA SER A 155 10.87 4.14 11.29
C SER A 155 9.75 3.12 11.45
N LEU A 156 9.40 2.71 12.67
CA LEU A 156 8.28 1.81 12.93
C LEU A 156 6.94 2.48 12.65
N ASP A 157 6.79 3.75 13.02
CA ASP A 157 5.58 4.51 12.78
C ASP A 157 5.35 4.69 11.27
N GLU A 158 6.41 4.94 10.48
CA GLU A 158 6.31 5.04 9.02
C GLU A 158 5.97 3.69 8.36
N LEU A 159 6.48 2.57 8.89
CA LEU A 159 6.01 1.25 8.48
C LEU A 159 4.52 1.05 8.79
N ASN A 160 4.08 1.40 9.99
CA ASN A 160 2.68 1.29 10.40
C ASN A 160 1.75 2.18 9.57
N ARG A 161 2.21 3.36 9.16
CA ARG A 161 1.46 4.26 8.27
C ARG A 161 1.21 3.64 6.89
N ARG A 162 2.16 2.83 6.39
CA ARG A 162 2.09 2.19 5.08
C ARG A 162 1.46 0.81 5.09
N SER A 163 1.38 0.18 6.26
CA SER A 163 0.93 -1.20 6.39
C SER A 163 -0.58 -1.27 6.68
N PRO A 164 -1.31 -2.23 6.11
CA PRO A 164 -2.71 -2.45 6.48
C PRO A 164 -2.88 -3.10 7.86
N GLU A 165 -1.78 -3.48 8.51
CA GLU A 165 -1.77 -4.09 9.84
C GLU A 165 -0.86 -3.31 10.78
N PHE A 166 -1.17 -3.38 12.09
CA PHE A 166 -0.32 -2.79 13.12
C PHE A 166 0.86 -3.71 13.47
N HIS A 167 2.03 -3.10 13.59
CA HIS A 167 3.34 -3.69 13.91
C HIS A 167 3.92 -3.08 15.16
N SER A 168 4.64 -3.91 15.91
CA SER A 168 5.28 -3.57 17.17
C SER A 168 6.78 -3.89 17.11
N MET A 169 7.57 -3.15 17.90
CA MET A 169 9.03 -3.18 17.82
C MET A 169 9.63 -4.55 18.17
N ASP A 170 8.94 -5.32 19.01
CA ASP A 170 9.33 -6.68 19.42
C ASP A 170 9.40 -7.68 18.26
N GLN A 171 8.62 -7.49 17.19
CA GLN A 171 8.69 -8.30 15.97
C GLN A 171 10.07 -8.27 15.31
N PHE A 172 10.78 -7.14 15.46
CA PHE A 172 12.08 -6.91 14.80
C PHE A 172 13.28 -7.31 15.66
N ARG A 173 13.01 -7.76 16.89
CA ARG A 173 14.02 -8.20 17.87
C ARG A 173 15.06 -7.12 18.16
N THR A 174 14.59 -5.86 18.19
CA THR A 174 15.39 -4.64 18.36
C THR A 174 15.94 -4.53 19.77
N ASN A 175 17.25 -4.34 19.91
CA ASN A 175 17.89 -4.16 21.22
C ASN A 175 17.78 -2.73 21.72
N LEU A 176 17.98 -1.74 20.85
CA LEU A 176 17.96 -0.32 21.20
C LEU A 176 16.89 0.39 20.37
N VAL A 177 15.92 1.01 21.03
CA VAL A 177 14.89 1.80 20.37
C VAL A 177 15.17 3.28 20.60
N VAL A 178 15.16 4.06 19.53
CA VAL A 178 15.41 5.51 19.59
C VAL A 178 14.14 6.28 19.26
N SER A 179 13.84 7.32 20.02
CA SER A 179 12.71 8.24 19.79
C SER A 179 13.21 9.64 19.46
N GLY A 180 12.32 10.51 18.95
CA GLY A 180 12.65 11.91 18.68
C GLY A 180 13.53 12.12 17.44
N THR A 181 13.40 11.24 16.45
CA THR A 181 14.13 11.31 15.17
C THR A 181 13.15 11.29 14.00
N GLU A 182 13.61 11.71 12.83
CA GLU A 182 12.90 11.46 11.57
C GLU A 182 12.86 9.94 11.24
N PRO A 183 11.88 9.47 10.45
CA PRO A 183 11.87 8.11 9.94
C PRO A 183 13.18 7.76 9.22
N PHE A 184 13.72 6.58 9.52
CA PHE A 184 14.97 6.07 8.94
C PHE A 184 16.17 7.00 9.14
N ALA A 185 16.19 7.78 10.23
CA ALA A 185 17.36 8.55 10.61
C ALA A 185 18.56 7.64 10.88
N GLU A 186 18.32 6.46 11.47
CA GLU A 186 19.35 5.49 11.83
C GLU A 186 20.19 5.02 10.64
N ASP A 187 19.64 5.02 9.43
CA ASP A 187 20.35 4.61 8.22
C ASP A 187 21.56 5.50 7.90
N SER A 188 21.52 6.76 8.36
CA SER A 188 22.62 7.73 8.17
C SER A 188 23.66 7.68 9.27
N TRP A 189 23.47 6.91 10.33
CA TRP A 189 24.43 6.87 11.43
C TRP A 189 25.58 5.94 11.09
N LYS A 190 26.81 6.40 11.29
CA LYS A 190 28.01 5.58 11.20
C LYS A 190 28.58 5.29 12.59
N ARG A 191 28.70 6.32 13.42
CA ARG A 191 29.06 6.20 14.83
C ARG A 191 28.12 7.01 15.70
N ILE A 192 27.67 6.43 16.80
CA ILE A 192 26.80 7.07 17.78
C ILE A 192 27.34 6.84 19.19
N ARG A 193 26.98 7.71 20.12
CA ARG A 193 27.20 7.56 21.55
C ARG A 193 25.87 7.56 22.28
N ILE A 194 25.73 6.66 23.25
CA ILE A 194 24.59 6.56 24.16
C ILE A 194 25.15 6.39 25.56
N GLY A 195 24.89 7.34 26.45
CA GLY A 195 25.56 7.39 27.75
C GLY A 195 27.08 7.42 27.57
N GLU A 196 27.76 6.43 28.14
CA GLU A 196 29.22 6.30 28.09
C GLU A 196 29.72 5.45 26.91
N VAL A 197 28.81 4.85 26.14
CA VAL A 197 29.15 3.80 25.17
C VAL A 197 29.06 4.31 23.74
N GLU A 198 30.13 4.11 22.99
CA GLU A 198 30.16 4.35 21.55
C GLU A 198 29.82 3.09 20.77
N PHE A 199 28.99 3.25 19.75
CA PHE A 199 28.57 2.20 18.84
C PHE A 199 28.96 2.55 17.41
N GLU A 200 29.32 1.53 16.65
CA GLU A 200 29.50 1.63 15.20
C GLU A 200 28.37 0.88 14.48
N ALA A 201 27.73 1.57 13.53
CA ALA A 201 26.66 1.01 12.70
C ALA A 201 27.25 0.34 11.45
N VAL A 202 27.45 -0.97 11.55
CA VAL A 202 28.23 -1.75 10.58
C VAL A 202 27.49 -1.91 9.26
N LYS A 203 26.22 -2.31 9.30
CA LYS A 203 25.40 -2.47 8.09
C LYS A 203 23.89 -2.49 8.36
N PRO A 204 23.07 -2.17 7.35
CA PRO A 204 21.62 -2.38 7.41
C PRO A 204 21.28 -3.83 7.77
N CYS A 205 20.20 -4.00 8.53
CA CYS A 205 19.74 -5.31 8.96
C CYS A 205 18.66 -5.83 8.01
N GLU A 206 19.02 -6.86 7.27
CA GLU A 206 18.10 -7.61 6.41
C GLU A 206 17.09 -8.38 7.27
N ARG A 207 15.82 -8.30 6.90
CA ARG A 207 14.70 -8.84 7.64
C ARG A 207 14.27 -10.17 7.05
N CYS A 208 14.01 -11.13 7.93
CA CYS A 208 13.58 -12.47 7.55
C CYS A 208 12.15 -12.75 8.04
N ILE A 209 11.64 -13.93 7.66
CA ILE A 209 10.30 -14.41 7.99
C ILE A 209 9.97 -14.37 9.49
N LEU A 210 10.96 -14.36 10.39
CA LEU A 210 10.72 -14.24 11.82
C LEU A 210 9.93 -12.97 12.18
N THR A 211 10.11 -11.87 11.43
CA THR A 211 9.38 -10.62 11.64
C THR A 211 7.88 -10.75 11.39
N THR A 212 7.45 -11.78 10.66
CA THR A 212 6.03 -12.05 10.38
C THR A 212 5.37 -12.94 11.42
N VAL A 213 6.09 -13.35 12.48
CA VAL A 213 5.50 -14.05 13.61
C VAL A 213 4.70 -13.08 14.47
N GLU A 214 3.45 -13.42 14.76
CA GLU A 214 2.63 -12.72 15.74
C GLU A 214 3.09 -13.10 17.15
N VAL A 215 3.88 -12.21 17.76
CA VAL A 215 4.51 -12.36 19.09
C VAL A 215 3.56 -12.76 20.23
N LYS A 216 2.25 -12.49 20.10
CA LYS A 216 1.23 -12.87 21.09
C LYS A 216 0.56 -14.23 20.82
N LYS A 217 0.62 -14.73 19.57
CA LYS A 217 0.01 -16.01 19.17
C LYS A 217 1.02 -17.11 18.86
N GLY A 218 2.28 -16.75 18.58
CA GLY A 218 3.31 -17.72 18.23
C GLY A 218 3.07 -18.39 16.88
N ALA A 219 2.48 -17.68 15.92
CA ALA A 219 2.19 -18.18 14.58
C ALA A 219 2.55 -17.13 13.52
N PHE A 220 2.83 -17.56 12.30
CA PHE A 220 3.07 -16.64 11.18
C PHE A 220 1.78 -15.94 10.76
N ARG A 221 1.86 -14.64 10.47
CA ARG A 221 0.78 -13.89 9.84
C ARG A 221 0.54 -14.42 8.42
N PRO A 222 -0.69 -14.84 8.06
CA PRO A 222 -1.00 -15.33 6.71
C PRO A 222 -0.71 -14.32 5.61
N THR A 223 -0.85 -13.03 5.94
CA THR A 223 -0.60 -11.88 5.06
C THR A 223 0.88 -11.61 4.79
N LYS A 224 1.79 -12.30 5.51
CA LYS A 224 3.25 -12.11 5.45
C LYS A 224 3.72 -10.70 5.84
N GLU A 225 2.89 -9.93 6.56
CA GLU A 225 3.31 -8.65 7.12
C GLU A 225 4.29 -8.85 8.29
N PRO A 226 5.24 -7.93 8.52
CA PRO A 226 5.45 -6.65 7.84
C PRO A 226 6.31 -6.74 6.56
N LEU A 227 6.83 -7.93 6.21
CA LEU A 227 7.75 -8.07 5.07
C LEU A 227 7.11 -7.64 3.75
N ARG A 228 5.81 -7.90 3.57
CA ARG A 228 5.06 -7.49 2.38
C ARG A 228 5.01 -5.97 2.21
N THR A 229 4.81 -5.22 3.29
CA THR A 229 4.84 -3.75 3.22
C THR A 229 6.28 -3.26 3.05
N LEU A 230 7.22 -3.75 3.86
CA LEU A 230 8.63 -3.34 3.78
C LEU A 230 9.23 -3.63 2.40
N SER A 231 8.87 -4.72 1.73
CA SER A 231 9.40 -5.03 0.39
C SER A 231 9.04 -4.00 -0.67
N GLN A 232 8.00 -3.19 -0.44
CA GLN A 232 7.58 -2.16 -1.39
C GLN A 232 8.49 -0.93 -1.35
N PHE A 233 9.15 -0.63 -0.23
CA PHE A 233 9.89 0.62 -0.09
C PHE A 233 11.24 0.49 0.64
N ARG A 234 11.61 -0.73 1.02
CA ARG A 234 12.84 -1.08 1.75
C ARG A 234 13.54 -2.29 1.17
N ALA A 235 13.20 -2.67 -0.07
CA ALA A 235 13.88 -3.75 -0.79
C ALA A 235 15.04 -3.20 -1.63
N ASN A 236 16.15 -3.94 -1.69
CA ASN A 236 17.19 -3.69 -2.69
C ASN A 236 16.86 -4.41 -4.01
N GLU A 237 17.69 -4.20 -5.04
CA GLU A 237 17.54 -4.81 -6.36
C GLU A 237 17.56 -6.35 -6.36
N ARG A 238 18.11 -6.97 -5.30
CA ARG A 238 18.16 -8.43 -5.13
C ARG A 238 16.96 -8.98 -4.35
N GLY A 239 16.00 -8.12 -3.95
CA GLY A 239 14.83 -8.48 -3.17
C GLY A 239 15.07 -8.62 -1.66
N GLY A 240 16.27 -8.32 -1.16
CA GLY A 240 16.55 -8.27 0.27
C GLY A 240 15.83 -7.09 0.92
N VAL A 241 15.14 -7.30 2.03
CA VAL A 241 14.29 -6.28 2.70
C VAL A 241 14.99 -5.78 3.96
N PHE A 242 15.12 -4.46 4.15
CA PHE A 242 15.96 -3.87 5.20
C PHE A 242 15.21 -2.95 6.16
N PHE A 243 15.44 -3.14 7.46
CA PHE A 243 14.85 -2.30 8.49
C PHE A 243 15.80 -2.26 9.70
N GLY A 244 16.21 -1.09 10.17
CA GLY A 244 17.16 -0.97 11.28
C GLY A 244 18.64 -1.21 10.93
N GLN A 245 19.53 -0.88 11.86
CA GLN A 245 20.99 -0.96 11.69
C GLN A 245 21.63 -1.91 12.72
N ASN A 246 22.51 -2.78 12.24
CA ASN A 246 23.31 -3.63 13.11
C ASN A 246 24.44 -2.82 13.74
N LEU A 247 24.60 -2.93 15.06
CA LEU A 247 25.61 -2.21 15.82
C LEU A 247 26.64 -3.16 16.46
N VAL A 248 27.84 -2.62 16.66
CA VAL A 248 28.89 -3.17 17.54
C VAL A 248 29.31 -2.10 18.54
N ALA A 249 29.57 -2.49 19.78
CA ALA A 249 30.07 -1.58 20.81
C ALA A 249 31.60 -1.42 20.68
N LYS A 250 32.10 -0.19 20.77
CA LYS A 250 33.54 0.11 20.68
C LYS A 250 34.21 0.14 22.05
N ASN A 251 33.43 0.35 23.10
CA ASN A 251 33.82 0.26 24.50
C ASN A 251 32.68 -0.37 25.33
N GLU A 252 32.97 -0.66 26.59
CA GLU A 252 31.98 -1.17 27.56
C GLU A 252 31.51 -0.03 28.46
N GLY A 253 30.31 -0.17 29.02
CA GLY A 253 29.73 0.84 29.91
C GLY A 253 28.24 0.66 30.14
N MET A 254 27.67 1.54 30.96
CA MET A 254 26.24 1.52 31.27
C MET A 254 25.46 2.44 30.33
N ILE A 255 24.31 1.96 29.86
CA ILE A 255 23.31 2.77 29.14
C ILE A 255 21.96 2.71 29.85
N ARG A 256 21.17 3.78 29.74
CA ARG A 256 19.86 3.93 30.39
C ARG A 256 18.82 4.43 29.40
N ALA A 257 17.59 3.95 29.55
CA ALA A 257 16.45 4.56 28.88
C ALA A 257 16.36 6.04 29.29
N GLY A 258 16.22 6.91 28.30
CA GLY A 258 16.30 8.36 28.44
C GLY A 258 17.67 8.96 28.07
N ASP A 259 18.72 8.15 27.92
CA ASP A 259 20.02 8.67 27.49
C ASP A 259 19.93 9.31 26.09
N PRO A 260 20.59 10.46 25.86
CA PRO A 260 20.60 11.08 24.54
C PRO A 260 21.42 10.26 23.56
N ILE A 261 20.97 10.28 22.30
CA ILE A 261 21.71 9.75 21.15
C ILE A 261 22.52 10.89 20.55
N GLU A 262 23.84 10.80 20.69
CA GLU A 262 24.78 11.71 20.03
C GLU A 262 25.33 11.04 18.78
N VAL A 263 25.09 11.61 17.59
CA VAL A 263 25.65 11.09 16.35
C VAL A 263 27.06 11.67 16.17
N LEU A 264 28.07 10.84 16.31
CA LEU A 264 29.48 11.22 16.21
C LEU A 264 29.97 11.29 14.77
N GLU A 265 29.42 10.42 13.90
CA GLU A 265 29.78 10.34 12.50
C GLU A 265 28.58 9.87 11.68
N TYR A 266 28.34 10.53 10.55
CA TYR A 266 27.30 10.16 9.59
C TYR A 266 27.87 9.36 8.41
N LYS A 267 27.02 8.60 7.74
CA LYS A 267 27.25 7.94 6.45
C LYS A 267 26.10 8.27 5.49
N GLU A 268 26.35 8.05 4.21
CA GLU A 268 25.27 8.08 3.21
C GLU A 268 24.25 6.98 3.50
N LYS A 269 22.97 7.31 3.30
CA LYS A 269 21.88 6.34 3.45
C LYS A 269 21.87 5.41 2.25
N GLU A 270 21.57 4.14 2.50
CA GLU A 270 21.16 3.23 1.44
C GLU A 270 19.87 3.74 0.80
N VAL A 271 19.80 3.71 -0.52
CA VAL A 271 18.61 4.13 -1.28
C VAL A 271 17.84 2.89 -1.69
N TYR A 272 16.57 2.84 -1.28
CA TYR A 272 15.64 1.80 -1.67
C TYR A 272 14.58 2.43 -2.58
N PRO A 273 14.29 1.86 -3.76
CA PRO A 273 13.18 2.34 -4.59
C PRO A 273 11.86 2.24 -3.82
N ASP A 274 11.14 3.35 -3.72
CA ASP A 274 9.80 3.36 -3.16
C ASP A 274 8.81 2.95 -4.26
N GLN A 275 8.48 1.66 -4.28
CA GLN A 275 7.43 1.07 -5.10
C GLN A 275 6.10 0.98 -4.34
N GLY A 276 6.05 1.50 -3.10
CA GLY A 276 4.83 1.59 -2.32
C GLY A 276 3.89 2.63 -2.91
N ILE A 277 2.59 2.36 -2.82
CA ILE A 277 1.57 3.36 -3.12
C ILE A 277 1.65 4.41 -2.02
N SER A 278 2.13 5.61 -2.33
CA SER A 278 2.13 6.72 -1.38
C SER A 278 0.73 7.30 -1.26
N HIS A 279 0.30 7.44 -0.01
CA HIS A 279 -0.97 8.04 0.37
C HIS A 279 -0.67 9.41 0.99
N PHE A 280 -1.49 10.39 0.67
CA PHE A 280 -1.50 11.72 1.29
C PHE A 280 -2.93 12.11 1.63
N THR A 281 -3.07 13.07 2.53
CA THR A 281 -4.37 13.55 2.99
C THR A 281 -4.72 14.88 2.34
N LEU A 282 -5.99 15.00 1.95
CA LEU A 282 -6.58 16.18 1.34
C LEU A 282 -7.71 16.68 2.22
N THR A 283 -7.78 17.98 2.46
CA THR A 283 -8.87 18.64 3.16
C THR A 283 -9.81 19.29 2.15
N CYS A 284 -11.11 19.03 2.26
CA CYS A 284 -12.12 19.76 1.50
C CYS A 284 -12.18 21.20 2.00
N VAL A 285 -11.87 22.17 1.14
CA VAL A 285 -11.82 23.60 1.50
C VAL A 285 -12.97 24.40 0.92
N GLU A 286 -13.62 23.91 -0.13
CA GLU A 286 -14.72 24.60 -0.80
C GLU A 286 -15.61 23.61 -1.55
N ARG A 287 -16.90 23.96 -1.64
CA ARG A 287 -17.93 23.21 -2.36
C ARG A 287 -18.66 24.15 -3.31
N GLU A 288 -18.82 23.74 -4.56
CA GLU A 288 -19.41 24.56 -5.62
C GLU A 288 -20.45 23.72 -6.40
N GLU A 289 -21.69 24.18 -6.45
CA GLU A 289 -22.73 23.56 -7.30
C GLU A 289 -22.53 24.01 -8.75
N ILE A 290 -22.17 23.07 -9.63
CA ILE A 290 -21.85 23.38 -11.03
C ILE A 290 -22.97 23.03 -12.01
N ALA A 291 -23.91 22.17 -11.60
CA ALA A 291 -25.13 21.81 -12.30
C ALA A 291 -26.11 21.13 -11.32
N ARG A 292 -27.32 20.80 -11.78
CA ARG A 292 -28.24 19.96 -11.01
C ARG A 292 -27.58 18.64 -10.62
N ASP A 293 -27.62 18.33 -9.32
CA ASP A 293 -27.05 17.14 -8.70
C ASP A 293 -25.54 16.95 -8.94
N PHE A 294 -24.80 18.03 -9.27
CA PHE A 294 -23.39 17.96 -9.63
C PHE A 294 -22.60 19.01 -8.85
N VAL A 295 -21.71 18.55 -7.98
CA VAL A 295 -20.93 19.40 -7.06
C VAL A 295 -19.45 19.21 -7.33
N THR A 296 -18.71 20.32 -7.39
CA THR A 296 -17.25 20.33 -7.34
C THR A 296 -16.79 20.48 -5.88
N PHE A 297 -15.86 19.62 -5.48
CA PHE A 297 -15.16 19.70 -4.19
C PHE A 297 -13.72 20.12 -4.45
N TRP A 298 -13.34 21.25 -3.86
CA TRP A 298 -11.98 21.75 -3.89
C TRP A 298 -11.21 21.20 -2.69
N LEU A 299 -10.02 20.67 -2.97
CA LEU A 299 -9.22 19.88 -2.05
C LEU A 299 -7.81 20.48 -1.94
N GLU A 300 -7.34 20.69 -0.72
CA GLU A 300 -5.96 21.12 -0.44
C GLU A 300 -5.20 20.03 0.31
N PRO A 301 -3.89 19.82 0.06
CA PRO A 301 -3.07 18.96 0.90
C PRO A 301 -3.11 19.42 2.35
N ALA A 302 -3.35 18.50 3.29
CA ALA A 302 -3.28 18.83 4.70
C ALA A 302 -1.85 19.26 5.11
N GLN A 303 -0.84 18.76 4.38
CA GLN A 303 0.57 19.13 4.51
C GLN A 303 1.24 19.09 3.14
N GLY A 304 2.16 20.01 2.87
CA GLY A 304 2.95 20.03 1.63
C GLY A 304 2.26 20.68 0.43
N ILE A 305 2.73 20.34 -0.78
CA ILE A 305 2.24 20.88 -2.05
C ILE A 305 1.35 19.85 -2.73
N ALA A 306 0.32 20.30 -3.45
CA ALA A 306 -0.55 19.42 -4.21
C ALA A 306 0.26 18.64 -5.26
N PRO A 307 -0.03 17.35 -5.48
CA PRO A 307 0.69 16.55 -6.46
C PRO A 307 0.51 17.13 -7.87
N GLN A 308 1.56 17.02 -8.68
CA GLN A 308 1.48 17.33 -10.10
C GLN A 308 0.69 16.26 -10.85
N TYR A 309 0.02 16.66 -11.92
CA TYR A 309 -0.77 15.79 -12.78
C TYR A 309 -0.93 16.37 -14.18
N LEU A 310 -1.37 15.56 -15.13
CA LEU A 310 -1.68 15.96 -16.50
C LEU A 310 -3.19 16.18 -16.67
N PRO A 311 -3.61 17.14 -17.52
CA PRO A 311 -5.02 17.49 -17.66
C PRO A 311 -5.83 16.32 -18.24
N GLY A 312 -6.78 15.82 -17.46
CA GLY A 312 -7.56 14.60 -17.76
C GLY A 312 -7.28 13.41 -16.84
N GLN A 313 -6.20 13.42 -16.07
CA GLN A 313 -5.92 12.37 -15.09
C GLN A 313 -6.92 12.34 -13.93
N TYR A 314 -7.00 11.18 -13.27
CA TYR A 314 -7.86 10.97 -12.11
C TYR A 314 -7.08 10.84 -10.82
N LEU A 315 -7.77 11.17 -9.72
CA LEU A 315 -7.30 11.05 -8.36
C LEU A 315 -7.94 9.81 -7.72
N PRO A 316 -7.15 8.81 -7.28
CA PRO A 316 -7.64 7.73 -6.43
C PRO A 316 -7.92 8.27 -5.02
N ILE A 317 -9.16 8.09 -4.54
CA ILE A 317 -9.63 8.55 -3.23
C ILE A 317 -10.11 7.34 -2.43
N GLU A 318 -9.75 7.33 -1.15
CA GLU A 318 -10.12 6.31 -0.17
C GLU A 318 -10.97 6.92 0.93
N MET A 319 -11.99 6.18 1.35
CA MET A 319 -12.91 6.57 2.41
C MET A 319 -13.50 5.34 3.10
N VAL A 320 -14.09 5.53 4.28
CA VAL A 320 -14.81 4.49 5.00
C VAL A 320 -16.30 4.82 4.97
N ILE A 321 -17.10 3.93 4.41
CA ILE A 321 -18.57 4.07 4.34
C ILE A 321 -19.17 2.91 5.12
N GLU A 322 -19.87 3.22 6.22
CA GLU A 322 -20.51 2.22 7.10
C GLU A 322 -19.52 1.18 7.67
N GLY A 323 -18.31 1.63 8.01
CA GLY A 323 -17.24 0.77 8.54
C GLY A 323 -16.43 0.02 7.46
N GLU A 324 -16.86 0.06 6.20
CA GLU A 324 -16.18 -0.60 5.09
C GLU A 324 -15.28 0.39 4.31
N PRO A 325 -13.99 0.09 4.11
CA PRO A 325 -13.12 0.92 3.28
C PRO A 325 -13.47 0.76 1.81
N VAL A 326 -13.67 1.89 1.14
CA VAL A 326 -14.04 2.02 -0.27
C VAL A 326 -13.03 2.93 -0.96
N GLN A 327 -12.55 2.50 -2.12
CA GLN A 327 -11.71 3.31 -3.00
C GLN A 327 -12.47 3.65 -4.29
N ARG A 328 -12.37 4.89 -4.77
CA ARG A 328 -12.88 5.32 -6.07
C ARG A 328 -11.93 6.27 -6.77
N TYR A 329 -12.05 6.33 -8.08
CA TYR A 329 -11.30 7.24 -8.94
C TYR A 329 -12.21 8.36 -9.40
N TYR A 330 -11.77 9.60 -9.21
CA TYR A 330 -12.46 10.78 -9.72
C TYR A 330 -11.50 11.57 -10.58
N THR A 331 -11.89 11.85 -11.82
CA THR A 331 -11.11 12.72 -12.69
C THR A 331 -10.94 14.08 -12.03
N LEU A 332 -9.71 14.59 -12.03
CA LEU A 332 -9.41 15.93 -11.56
C LEU A 332 -10.04 16.91 -12.55
N SER A 333 -11.05 17.67 -12.12
CA SER A 333 -11.72 18.66 -12.96
C SER A 333 -11.00 20.02 -12.96
N SER A 334 -10.06 20.24 -12.03
CA SER A 334 -9.18 21.42 -12.00
C SER A 334 -8.11 21.38 -13.09
N SER A 335 -7.56 22.55 -13.42
CA SER A 335 -6.38 22.69 -14.27
C SER A 335 -5.09 22.44 -13.46
N PRO A 336 -4.13 21.63 -13.96
CA PRO A 336 -2.86 21.43 -13.27
C PRO A 336 -1.97 22.68 -13.25
N SER A 337 -2.30 23.71 -14.04
CA SER A 337 -1.60 25.01 -14.05
C SER A 337 -1.91 25.88 -12.83
N ARG A 338 -2.87 25.47 -11.98
CA ARG A 338 -3.32 26.22 -10.80
C ARG A 338 -2.87 25.47 -9.54
N PRO A 339 -1.56 25.51 -9.19
CA PRO A 339 -1.01 24.71 -8.11
C PRO A 339 -1.59 25.13 -6.75
N GLY A 340 -1.69 24.16 -5.84
CA GLY A 340 -2.13 24.38 -4.45
C GLY A 340 -3.53 23.84 -4.15
N ARG A 341 -4.41 23.71 -5.15
CA ARG A 341 -5.74 23.09 -5.00
C ARG A 341 -6.01 22.06 -6.10
N LEU A 342 -6.65 20.96 -5.73
CA LEU A 342 -7.22 19.98 -6.64
C LEU A 342 -8.74 20.10 -6.63
N ALA A 343 -9.41 19.76 -7.73
CA ALA A 343 -10.86 19.68 -7.76
C ALA A 343 -11.33 18.34 -8.30
N ILE A 344 -12.31 17.75 -7.65
CA ILE A 344 -13.11 16.64 -8.20
C ILE A 344 -14.55 17.12 -8.34
N SER A 345 -15.19 16.81 -9.46
CA SER A 345 -16.62 17.07 -9.61
C SER A 345 -17.37 15.74 -9.57
N VAL A 346 -18.39 15.65 -8.71
CA VAL A 346 -19.15 14.43 -8.45
C VAL A 346 -20.63 14.66 -8.74
N LYS A 347 -21.16 13.93 -9.72
CA LYS A 347 -22.60 13.89 -10.02
C LYS A 347 -23.29 12.80 -9.20
N ARG A 348 -24.44 13.08 -8.59
CA ARG A 348 -25.26 12.03 -7.95
C ARG A 348 -25.70 11.02 -9.01
N ILE A 349 -25.66 9.76 -8.63
CA ILE A 349 -26.16 8.66 -9.43
C ILE A 349 -27.23 7.98 -8.59
N ASP A 350 -28.38 7.70 -9.19
CA ASP A 350 -29.45 6.98 -8.51
C ASP A 350 -28.94 5.60 -8.05
N GLY A 351 -29.17 5.27 -6.77
CA GLY A 351 -28.58 4.10 -6.11
C GLY A 351 -27.04 4.12 -5.95
N GLY A 352 -26.35 5.21 -6.30
CA GLY A 352 -24.90 5.31 -6.24
C GLY A 352 -24.34 5.43 -4.82
N ARG A 353 -23.64 4.41 -4.34
CA ARG A 353 -23.08 4.38 -2.97
C ARG A 353 -22.12 5.55 -2.68
N VAL A 354 -21.07 5.71 -3.50
CA VAL A 354 -19.97 6.66 -3.20
C VAL A 354 -20.29 8.08 -3.61
N SER A 355 -20.90 8.28 -4.79
CA SER A 355 -21.26 9.62 -5.27
C SER A 355 -22.25 10.32 -4.35
N ASN A 356 -23.25 9.59 -3.82
CA ASN A 356 -24.21 10.14 -2.87
C ASN A 356 -23.56 10.39 -1.51
N TRP A 357 -22.74 9.44 -1.02
CA TRP A 357 -21.99 9.61 0.22
C TRP A 357 -21.11 10.86 0.19
N LEU A 358 -20.36 11.09 -0.90
CA LEU A 358 -19.52 12.29 -1.04
C LEU A 358 -20.35 13.57 -0.99
N GLN A 359 -21.50 13.61 -1.66
CA GLN A 359 -22.36 14.78 -1.61
C GLN A 359 -22.95 15.09 -0.23
N GLU A 360 -23.15 14.06 0.58
CA GLU A 360 -23.71 14.19 1.92
C GLU A 360 -22.62 14.48 2.97
N ASN A 361 -21.44 13.87 2.85
CA ASN A 361 -20.45 13.80 3.93
C ASN A 361 -19.16 14.59 3.65
N LEU A 362 -18.84 14.92 2.40
CA LEU A 362 -17.64 15.70 2.07
C LEU A 362 -17.88 17.20 2.27
N GLN A 363 -18.05 17.59 3.54
CA GLN A 363 -18.20 18.98 3.95
C GLN A 363 -16.85 19.70 4.03
N ILE A 364 -16.88 21.04 4.09
CA ILE A 364 -15.66 21.83 4.31
C ILE A 364 -15.04 21.41 5.65
N GLY A 365 -13.73 21.18 5.65
CA GLY A 365 -12.96 20.65 6.77
C GLY A 365 -12.83 19.13 6.81
N THR A 366 -13.61 18.38 6.03
CA THR A 366 -13.48 16.92 5.94
C THR A 366 -12.15 16.54 5.29
N ILE A 367 -11.44 15.58 5.90
CA ILE A 367 -10.17 15.03 5.40
C ILE A 367 -10.44 13.72 4.66
N LEU A 368 -9.86 13.57 3.48
CA LEU A 368 -9.84 12.35 2.67
C LEU A 368 -8.41 11.85 2.51
N THR A 369 -8.27 10.54 2.36
CA THR A 369 -7.02 9.92 1.94
C THR A 369 -7.04 9.78 0.42
N ALA A 370 -5.93 10.12 -0.23
CA ALA A 370 -5.77 9.99 -1.67
C ALA A 370 -4.39 9.42 -2.02
N GLN A 371 -4.30 8.84 -3.21
CA GLN A 371 -3.03 8.41 -3.82
C GLN A 371 -2.63 9.42 -4.90
N HIS A 372 -1.43 9.29 -5.48
CA HIS A 372 -1.03 10.18 -6.57
C HIS A 372 -1.99 10.11 -7.77
N PRO A 373 -2.23 11.24 -8.44
CA PRO A 373 -2.96 11.27 -9.71
C PRO A 373 -2.34 10.32 -10.73
N THR A 374 -3.19 9.64 -11.48
CA THR A 374 -2.78 8.66 -12.49
C THR A 374 -3.82 8.59 -13.62
N GLY A 375 -3.57 7.75 -14.62
CA GLY A 375 -4.43 7.59 -15.79
C GLY A 375 -3.74 8.02 -17.09
N HIS A 376 -4.16 7.38 -18.18
CA HIS A 376 -3.63 7.59 -19.54
C HIS A 376 -4.50 8.51 -20.41
N PHE A 377 -5.66 8.94 -19.90
CA PHE A 377 -6.59 9.80 -20.61
C PHE A 377 -6.28 11.27 -20.34
N HIS A 378 -5.21 11.79 -20.94
CA HIS A 378 -4.78 13.17 -20.76
C HIS A 378 -4.35 13.81 -22.08
N LEU A 379 -4.31 15.14 -22.12
CA LEU A 379 -3.73 15.85 -23.27
C LEU A 379 -2.23 15.57 -23.37
N ASP A 380 -1.74 15.54 -24.61
CA ASP A 380 -0.33 15.79 -24.89
C ASP A 380 -0.09 17.30 -24.80
N THR A 381 0.77 17.72 -23.89
CA THR A 381 1.07 19.14 -23.63
C THR A 381 2.25 19.66 -24.45
N THR A 382 2.83 18.84 -25.34
CA THR A 382 4.05 19.22 -26.07
C THR A 382 3.78 20.10 -27.30
N ALA A 383 2.61 20.00 -27.93
CA ALA A 383 2.24 20.83 -29.08
C ALA A 383 0.72 21.08 -29.15
N PRO A 384 0.28 22.31 -29.46
CA PRO A 384 -1.13 22.60 -29.73
C PRO A 384 -1.63 21.81 -30.95
N GLN A 385 -2.81 21.20 -30.84
CA GLN A 385 -3.48 20.51 -31.94
C GLN A 385 -4.97 20.86 -31.95
N PRO A 386 -5.65 20.81 -33.10
CA PRO A 386 -7.10 20.91 -33.15
C PRO A 386 -7.76 19.81 -32.32
N LEU A 387 -8.66 20.18 -31.41
CA LEU A 387 -9.26 19.25 -30.45
C LEU A 387 -10.77 19.12 -30.62
N LEU A 388 -11.27 17.92 -30.39
CA LEU A 388 -12.67 17.65 -30.11
C LEU A 388 -12.77 17.02 -28.71
N LEU A 389 -13.32 17.77 -27.77
CA LEU A 389 -13.64 17.33 -26.42
C LEU A 389 -15.12 16.91 -26.40
N LEU A 390 -15.38 15.60 -26.51
CA LEU A 390 -16.71 15.03 -26.72
C LEU A 390 -17.19 14.29 -25.47
N SER A 391 -18.18 14.83 -24.75
CA SER A 391 -18.60 14.26 -23.48
C SER A 391 -20.10 14.12 -23.29
N ALA A 392 -20.49 13.29 -22.32
CA ALA A 392 -21.87 13.19 -21.84
C ALA A 392 -21.94 12.95 -20.32
N GLY A 393 -22.89 13.61 -19.65
CA GLY A 393 -23.10 13.45 -18.20
C GLY A 393 -21.86 13.79 -17.37
N SER A 394 -21.47 12.90 -16.43
CA SER A 394 -20.25 13.11 -15.63
C SER A 394 -18.96 13.03 -16.45
N GLY A 395 -18.99 12.49 -17.67
CA GLY A 395 -17.85 12.44 -18.60
C GLY A 395 -17.28 13.81 -18.99
N VAL A 396 -17.92 14.90 -18.57
CA VAL A 396 -17.42 16.27 -18.76
C VAL A 396 -16.18 16.58 -17.93
N THR A 397 -15.94 15.87 -16.82
CA THR A 397 -14.89 16.21 -15.86
C THR A 397 -13.46 16.22 -16.44
N PRO A 398 -13.02 15.22 -17.23
CA PRO A 398 -11.74 15.33 -17.94
C PRO A 398 -11.75 16.49 -18.93
N MET A 399 -12.86 16.73 -19.63
CA MET A 399 -12.96 17.81 -20.62
C MET A 399 -12.79 19.19 -19.96
N LEU A 400 -13.33 19.40 -18.75
CA LEU A 400 -13.13 20.62 -17.98
C LEU A 400 -11.67 20.82 -17.59
N SER A 401 -10.99 19.76 -17.15
CA SER A 401 -9.56 19.82 -16.82
C SER A 401 -8.72 20.23 -18.03
N MET A 402 -8.97 19.58 -19.16
CA MET A 402 -8.32 19.85 -20.44
C MET A 402 -8.59 21.28 -20.92
N LEU A 403 -9.85 21.71 -20.93
CA LEU A 403 -10.22 23.04 -21.40
C LEU A 403 -9.65 24.14 -20.51
N ARG A 404 -9.70 23.98 -19.18
CA ARG A 404 -9.13 24.95 -18.23
C ARG A 404 -7.60 25.04 -18.39
N TYR A 405 -6.92 23.92 -18.57
CA TYR A 405 -5.48 23.91 -18.85
C TYR A 405 -5.12 24.67 -20.12
N LEU A 406 -5.85 24.43 -21.21
CA LEU A 406 -5.64 25.12 -22.49
C LEU A 406 -5.94 26.61 -22.37
N ALA A 407 -6.99 27.00 -21.64
CA ALA A 407 -7.31 28.40 -21.37
C ALA A 407 -6.18 29.10 -20.59
N ASP A 408 -5.68 28.46 -19.53
CA ASP A 408 -4.58 29.00 -18.71
C ASP A 408 -3.28 29.24 -19.53
N HIS A 409 -3.10 28.49 -20.63
CA HIS A 409 -1.96 28.60 -21.54
C HIS A 409 -2.25 29.36 -22.84
N ASN A 410 -3.46 29.93 -23.00
CA ASN A 410 -3.91 30.59 -24.23
C ASN A 410 -3.77 29.70 -25.48
N GLN A 411 -4.18 28.43 -25.36
CA GLN A 411 -4.12 27.39 -26.41
C GLN A 411 -5.51 26.94 -26.90
N LEU A 412 -6.50 27.83 -26.85
CA LEU A 412 -7.87 27.58 -27.30
C LEU A 412 -8.11 28.01 -28.76
N ASP A 413 -7.09 27.91 -29.61
CA ASP A 413 -7.13 28.42 -30.99
C ASP A 413 -8.05 27.60 -31.92
N ASP A 414 -8.21 26.30 -31.66
CA ASP A 414 -9.11 25.42 -32.43
C ASP A 414 -9.63 24.24 -31.57
N VAL A 415 -10.61 24.52 -30.71
CA VAL A 415 -11.19 23.53 -29.79
C VAL A 415 -12.70 23.47 -29.96
N VAL A 416 -13.23 22.27 -30.20
CA VAL A 416 -14.68 22.01 -30.16
C VAL A 416 -15.00 21.29 -28.87
N PHE A 417 -15.79 21.91 -28.00
CA PHE A 417 -16.31 21.33 -26.78
C PHE A 417 -17.76 20.90 -27.02
N TYR A 418 -17.99 19.61 -27.16
CA TYR A 418 -19.32 19.04 -27.28
C TYR A 418 -19.73 18.37 -25.97
N HIS A 419 -20.89 18.73 -25.43
CA HIS A 419 -21.44 18.08 -24.25
C HIS A 419 -22.91 17.69 -24.40
N GLN A 420 -23.23 16.43 -24.12
CA GLN A 420 -24.61 15.93 -24.09
C GLN A 420 -25.12 15.74 -22.67
N CYS A 421 -26.27 16.33 -22.36
CA CYS A 421 -26.95 16.15 -21.08
C CYS A 421 -28.48 16.11 -21.24
N ARG A 422 -29.22 16.15 -20.13
CA ARG A 422 -30.68 16.00 -20.15
C ARG A 422 -31.36 17.32 -20.47
N SER A 423 -31.13 18.33 -19.64
CA SER A 423 -31.73 19.66 -19.74
C SER A 423 -30.68 20.76 -19.56
N GLU A 424 -31.08 22.02 -19.74
CA GLU A 424 -30.23 23.20 -19.56
C GLU A 424 -29.62 23.27 -18.15
N GLN A 425 -30.35 22.79 -17.14
CA GLN A 425 -29.88 22.76 -15.74
C GLN A 425 -28.84 21.67 -15.47
N ASP A 426 -28.66 20.74 -16.42
CA ASP A 426 -27.66 19.68 -16.33
C ASP A 426 -26.33 20.08 -17.01
N ILE A 427 -26.22 21.28 -17.61
CA ILE A 427 -25.00 21.75 -18.28
C ILE A 427 -23.99 22.21 -17.22
N PRO A 428 -22.88 21.48 -17.01
CA PRO A 428 -21.96 21.79 -15.92
C PRO A 428 -21.08 22.98 -16.26
N CYS A 429 -20.87 23.86 -15.26
CA CYS A 429 -20.03 25.06 -15.39
C CYS A 429 -20.45 25.98 -16.56
N LYS A 430 -21.75 26.05 -16.90
CA LYS A 430 -22.23 26.76 -18.10
C LYS A 430 -21.73 28.21 -18.18
N ALA A 431 -21.77 28.95 -17.06
CA ALA A 431 -21.33 30.34 -17.02
C ALA A 431 -19.83 30.50 -17.32
N GLU A 432 -18.99 29.60 -16.78
CA GLU A 432 -17.55 29.54 -17.06
C GLU A 432 -17.29 29.23 -18.55
N LEU A 433 -17.96 28.19 -19.08
CA LEU A 433 -17.81 27.80 -20.48
C LEU A 433 -18.21 28.94 -21.43
N ASP A 434 -19.36 29.57 -21.20
CA ASP A 434 -19.84 30.71 -22.00
C ASP A 434 -18.88 31.90 -21.93
N ALA A 435 -18.24 32.15 -20.77
CA ALA A 435 -17.25 33.20 -20.61
C ALA A 435 -15.97 32.88 -21.40
N LEU A 436 -15.47 31.64 -21.34
CA LEU A 436 -14.30 31.19 -22.11
C LEU A 436 -14.56 31.32 -23.62
N ALA A 437 -15.74 30.92 -24.10
CA ALA A 437 -16.07 31.03 -25.52
C ALA A 437 -16.20 32.49 -26.01
N LYS A 438 -16.58 33.42 -25.13
CA LYS A 438 -16.55 34.86 -25.45
C LYS A 438 -15.12 35.41 -25.50
N GLN A 439 -14.21 34.87 -24.69
CA GLN A 439 -12.81 35.30 -24.61
C GLN A 439 -11.95 34.70 -25.72
N HIS A 440 -12.26 33.49 -26.17
CA HIS A 440 -11.48 32.75 -27.16
C HIS A 440 -12.32 32.40 -28.39
N ALA A 441 -12.09 33.12 -29.50
CA ALA A 441 -12.80 32.89 -30.75
C ALA A 441 -12.58 31.49 -31.37
N GLY A 442 -11.50 30.81 -30.99
CA GLY A 442 -11.19 29.43 -31.40
C GLY A 442 -11.93 28.34 -30.62
N LEU A 443 -12.67 28.69 -29.55
CA LEU A 443 -13.47 27.75 -28.78
C LEU A 443 -14.91 27.71 -29.29
N THR A 444 -15.31 26.57 -29.84
CA THR A 444 -16.70 26.30 -30.24
C THR A 444 -17.40 25.42 -29.20
N LEU A 445 -18.49 25.92 -28.62
CA LEU A 445 -19.33 25.15 -27.70
C LEU A 445 -20.54 24.56 -28.42
N ILE A 446 -20.76 23.26 -28.25
CA ILE A 446 -21.93 22.54 -28.76
C ILE A 446 -22.59 21.78 -27.61
N TYR A 447 -23.81 22.17 -27.27
CA TYR A 447 -24.60 21.48 -26.27
C TYR A 447 -25.72 20.69 -26.94
N ALA A 448 -25.88 19.42 -26.56
CA ALA A 448 -26.96 18.57 -27.04
C ALA A 448 -27.85 18.12 -25.87
N LEU A 449 -29.13 18.44 -25.93
CA LEU A 449 -30.08 18.13 -24.86
C LEU A 449 -31.06 17.05 -25.30
N THR A 450 -31.23 16.03 -24.45
CA THR A 450 -32.20 14.94 -24.72
C THR A 450 -33.62 15.28 -24.27
N GLN A 451 -33.78 16.26 -23.38
CA GLN A 451 -35.05 16.78 -22.88
C GLN A 451 -34.96 18.32 -22.74
N PRO A 452 -34.78 19.06 -23.84
CA PRO A 452 -34.67 20.52 -23.82
C PRO A 452 -35.99 21.20 -23.43
N SER A 453 -35.90 22.42 -22.91
CA SER A 453 -37.07 23.30 -22.87
C SER A 453 -37.47 23.76 -24.28
N PRO A 454 -38.71 24.22 -24.50
CA PRO A 454 -39.14 24.76 -25.80
C PRO A 454 -38.33 25.96 -26.30
N GLN A 455 -37.57 26.62 -25.42
CA GLN A 455 -36.75 27.79 -25.76
C GLN A 455 -35.35 27.40 -26.25
N TRP A 456 -34.97 26.13 -26.14
CA TRP A 456 -33.64 25.65 -26.48
C TRP A 456 -33.34 25.79 -27.98
N GLN A 457 -32.25 26.48 -28.29
CA GLN A 457 -31.78 26.72 -29.66
C GLN A 457 -30.58 25.84 -30.05
N GLY A 458 -30.04 25.04 -29.12
CA GLY A 458 -28.91 24.15 -29.39
C GLY A 458 -29.32 22.81 -30.00
N GLU A 459 -28.38 21.87 -30.03
CA GLU A 459 -28.62 20.55 -30.60
C GLU A 459 -29.60 19.74 -29.71
N GLN A 460 -30.37 18.85 -30.33
CA GLN A 460 -31.43 18.09 -29.66
C GLN A 460 -31.29 16.58 -29.89
N GLY A 461 -31.61 15.81 -28.85
CA GLY A 461 -31.59 14.36 -28.89
C GLY A 461 -30.22 13.75 -28.56
N ARG A 462 -30.10 12.44 -28.84
CA ARG A 462 -28.86 11.68 -28.59
C ARG A 462 -27.87 11.84 -29.75
N LEU A 463 -26.58 11.65 -29.48
CA LEU A 463 -25.49 11.72 -30.45
C LEU A 463 -25.83 10.96 -31.73
N SER A 464 -25.70 11.66 -32.86
CA SER A 464 -26.13 11.21 -34.17
C SER A 464 -25.16 11.69 -35.24
N LEU A 465 -25.33 11.21 -36.47
CA LEU A 465 -24.50 11.67 -37.58
C LEU A 465 -24.70 13.17 -37.89
N SER A 466 -25.91 13.72 -37.68
CA SER A 466 -26.15 15.15 -37.89
C SER A 466 -25.33 15.99 -36.92
N HIS A 467 -25.25 15.57 -35.65
CA HIS A 467 -24.42 16.24 -34.64
C HIS A 467 -22.93 16.23 -35.02
N ILE A 468 -22.39 15.06 -35.44
CA ILE A 468 -20.98 14.94 -35.84
C ILE A 468 -20.66 15.82 -37.05
N LYS A 469 -21.59 15.97 -38.00
CA LYS A 469 -21.42 16.83 -39.18
C LYS A 469 -21.34 18.33 -38.84
N ARG A 470 -21.71 18.75 -37.63
CA ARG A 470 -21.56 20.14 -37.16
C ARG A 470 -20.12 20.47 -36.75
N ILE A 471 -19.27 19.45 -36.60
CA ILE A 471 -17.90 19.61 -36.11
C ILE A 471 -16.99 19.98 -37.30
N PRO A 472 -16.42 21.19 -37.35
CA PRO A 472 -15.57 21.62 -38.46
C PRO A 472 -14.24 20.86 -38.44
N ASN A 473 -13.71 20.53 -39.63
CA ASN A 473 -12.39 19.89 -39.81
C ASN A 473 -12.20 18.61 -38.98
N LEU A 474 -13.25 17.80 -38.82
CA LEU A 474 -13.27 16.66 -37.90
C LEU A 474 -12.06 15.70 -38.05
N VAL A 475 -11.66 15.38 -39.28
CA VAL A 475 -10.63 14.37 -39.59
C VAL A 475 -9.23 14.79 -39.10
N SER A 476 -8.96 16.09 -38.96
CA SER A 476 -7.66 16.60 -38.50
C SER A 476 -7.56 16.79 -36.99
N ARG A 477 -8.59 16.42 -36.22
CA ARG A 477 -8.64 16.64 -34.77
C ARG A 477 -8.18 15.43 -33.97
N GLN A 478 -7.54 15.69 -32.83
CA GLN A 478 -7.47 14.73 -31.73
C GLN A 478 -8.83 14.72 -31.00
N VAL A 479 -9.37 13.54 -30.76
CA VAL A 479 -10.72 13.36 -30.23
C VAL A 479 -10.66 12.66 -28.88
N PHE A 480 -11.13 13.34 -27.84
CA PHE A 480 -11.24 12.80 -26.49
C PHE A 480 -12.72 12.54 -26.17
N VAL A 481 -13.06 11.30 -25.83
CA VAL A 481 -14.44 10.87 -25.58
C VAL A 481 -14.63 10.32 -24.18
N CYS A 482 -15.58 10.87 -23.43
CA CYS A 482 -15.92 10.33 -22.11
C CYS A 482 -17.42 10.47 -21.80
N GLY A 483 -18.05 9.40 -21.32
CA GLY A 483 -19.47 9.41 -20.97
C GLY A 483 -20.00 7.99 -20.73
N PRO A 484 -21.33 7.79 -20.70
CA PRO A 484 -21.92 6.46 -20.58
C PRO A 484 -21.56 5.55 -21.75
N ASP A 485 -21.48 4.23 -21.52
CA ASP A 485 -21.05 3.25 -22.53
C ASP A 485 -21.78 3.37 -23.87
N GLY A 486 -23.11 3.46 -23.86
CA GLY A 486 -23.90 3.60 -25.07
C GLY A 486 -23.59 4.87 -25.86
N PHE A 487 -23.19 5.96 -25.19
CA PHE A 487 -22.73 7.19 -25.83
C PHE A 487 -21.34 6.99 -26.46
N MET A 488 -20.38 6.43 -25.71
CA MET A 488 -19.01 6.22 -26.18
C MET A 488 -18.95 5.24 -27.37
N GLN A 489 -19.68 4.12 -27.30
CA GLN A 489 -19.77 3.17 -28.42
C GLN A 489 -20.34 3.84 -29.68
N LYS A 490 -21.39 4.65 -29.51
CA LYS A 490 -21.99 5.40 -30.61
C LYS A 490 -21.02 6.44 -31.19
N ALA A 491 -20.30 7.16 -30.32
CA ALA A 491 -19.28 8.13 -30.70
C ALA A 491 -18.16 7.48 -31.51
N LYS A 492 -17.54 6.40 -30.99
CA LYS A 492 -16.49 5.65 -31.69
C LYS A 492 -16.95 5.24 -33.09
N ASN A 493 -18.11 4.61 -33.19
CA ASN A 493 -18.66 4.14 -34.46
C ASN A 493 -18.89 5.29 -35.47
N LEU A 494 -19.45 6.41 -35.02
CA LEU A 494 -19.72 7.54 -35.89
C LEU A 494 -18.44 8.25 -36.33
N LEU A 495 -17.51 8.49 -35.40
CA LEU A 495 -16.25 9.22 -35.64
C LEU A 495 -15.34 8.46 -36.62
N LEU A 496 -15.14 7.16 -36.39
CA LEU A 496 -14.36 6.31 -37.31
C LEU A 496 -15.02 6.24 -38.69
N LYS A 497 -16.35 6.12 -38.75
CA LYS A 497 -17.10 6.14 -40.03
C LYS A 497 -17.01 7.49 -40.75
N GLN A 498 -16.72 8.59 -40.04
CA GLN A 498 -16.47 9.91 -40.64
C GLN A 498 -15.00 10.17 -40.94
N GLY A 499 -14.12 9.17 -40.77
CA GLY A 499 -12.72 9.23 -41.18
C GLY A 499 -11.74 9.67 -40.10
N VAL A 500 -12.16 9.80 -38.84
CA VAL A 500 -11.21 10.02 -37.74
C VAL A 500 -10.29 8.78 -37.64
N ALA A 501 -8.98 9.01 -37.61
CA ALA A 501 -8.01 7.94 -37.45
C ALA A 501 -8.11 7.31 -36.04
N GLU A 502 -7.95 5.99 -35.93
CA GLU A 502 -8.03 5.31 -34.62
C GLU A 502 -6.94 5.80 -33.65
N SER A 503 -5.76 6.17 -34.15
CA SER A 503 -4.68 6.77 -33.35
C SER A 503 -5.00 8.17 -32.82
N ALA A 504 -5.99 8.86 -33.40
CA ALA A 504 -6.44 10.18 -32.96
C ALA A 504 -7.67 10.10 -32.04
N TYR A 505 -8.17 8.89 -31.75
CA TYR A 505 -9.33 8.65 -30.90
C TYR A 505 -8.90 8.14 -29.53
N HIS A 506 -9.26 8.89 -28.48
CA HIS A 506 -8.96 8.59 -27.09
C HIS A 506 -10.28 8.47 -26.32
N GLN A 507 -10.39 7.51 -25.41
CA GLN A 507 -11.59 7.39 -24.58
C GLN A 507 -11.30 6.96 -23.13
N GLU A 508 -12.17 7.37 -22.22
CA GLU A 508 -12.20 6.92 -20.83
C GLU A 508 -13.64 6.59 -20.39
N ALA A 509 -13.80 5.45 -19.73
CA ALA A 509 -15.09 4.96 -19.26
C ALA A 509 -15.26 5.16 -17.75
N PHE A 510 -16.47 5.53 -17.32
CA PHE A 510 -16.82 5.66 -15.90
C PHE A 510 -17.89 4.62 -15.51
N GLY A 511 -17.69 3.93 -14.39
CA GLY A 511 -18.70 3.06 -13.77
C GLY A 511 -18.50 1.56 -13.98
N ALA A 512 -19.44 0.77 -13.46
CA ALA A 512 -19.39 -0.68 -13.54
C ALA A 512 -19.69 -1.17 -14.97
N VAL A 513 -18.94 -2.17 -15.44
CA VAL A 513 -19.24 -2.84 -16.71
C VAL A 513 -20.60 -3.54 -16.59
N HIS A 514 -21.56 -3.16 -17.44
CA HIS A 514 -22.85 -3.83 -17.49
C HIS A 514 -22.76 -5.17 -18.23
N VAL A 515 -23.32 -6.22 -17.62
CA VAL A 515 -23.45 -7.54 -18.26
C VAL A 515 -24.39 -7.43 -19.45
N ALA A 516 -23.92 -7.85 -20.63
CA ALA A 516 -24.75 -7.89 -21.83
C ALA A 516 -25.96 -8.84 -21.61
N PRO A 517 -27.17 -8.47 -22.06
CA PRO A 517 -28.35 -9.33 -21.95
C PRO A 517 -28.09 -10.72 -22.54
N ARG A 518 -28.29 -11.78 -21.75
CA ARG A 518 -28.05 -13.17 -22.16
C ARG A 518 -29.04 -14.13 -21.51
N GLU A 519 -29.21 -15.31 -22.10
CA GLU A 519 -30.07 -16.36 -21.52
C GLU A 519 -29.54 -16.79 -20.15
N LYS A 520 -30.45 -16.87 -19.17
CA LYS A 520 -30.09 -17.17 -17.78
C LYS A 520 -29.63 -18.62 -17.66
N LYS A 521 -28.41 -18.81 -17.18
CA LYS A 521 -27.79 -20.10 -16.90
C LYS A 521 -27.28 -20.13 -15.47
N ALA A 522 -27.65 -21.17 -14.73
CA ALA A 522 -27.11 -21.42 -13.39
C ALA A 522 -25.67 -21.93 -13.48
N VAL A 523 -24.81 -21.44 -12.59
CA VAL A 523 -23.40 -21.83 -12.46
C VAL A 523 -23.02 -21.93 -10.99
N LYS A 524 -21.99 -22.71 -10.68
CA LYS A 524 -21.36 -22.76 -9.35
C LYS A 524 -20.05 -21.99 -9.39
N LEU A 525 -19.87 -21.06 -8.45
CA LEU A 525 -18.63 -20.30 -8.30
C LEU A 525 -17.93 -20.73 -7.02
N SER A 526 -16.61 -20.80 -7.03
CA SER A 526 -15.75 -20.98 -5.87
C SER A 526 -14.78 -19.80 -5.78
N PHE A 527 -14.78 -19.10 -4.65
CA PHE A 527 -13.90 -17.96 -4.38
C PHE A 527 -12.97 -18.32 -3.20
N ASN A 528 -11.67 -18.55 -3.46
CA ASN A 528 -10.73 -19.05 -2.44
C ASN A 528 -11.28 -20.27 -1.64
N GLY A 529 -12.00 -21.16 -2.33
CA GLY A 529 -12.61 -22.37 -1.75
C GLY A 529 -14.02 -22.20 -1.17
N ILE A 530 -14.57 -20.98 -1.15
CA ILE A 530 -15.94 -20.71 -0.70
C ILE A 530 -16.91 -20.91 -1.87
N GLN A 531 -17.81 -21.89 -1.76
CA GLN A 531 -18.78 -22.20 -2.81
C GLN A 531 -20.00 -21.27 -2.75
N VAL A 532 -20.39 -20.74 -3.90
CA VAL A 532 -21.48 -19.79 -4.09
C VAL A 532 -22.38 -20.28 -5.23
N SER A 533 -23.69 -20.31 -4.99
CA SER A 533 -24.68 -20.54 -6.04
C SER A 533 -24.87 -19.24 -6.82
N ALA A 534 -24.72 -19.30 -8.14
CA ALA A 534 -24.67 -18.12 -8.98
C ALA A 534 -25.37 -18.36 -10.33
N ASP A 535 -25.37 -17.32 -11.14
CA ASP A 535 -25.83 -17.34 -12.53
C ASP A 535 -24.92 -16.50 -13.43
N ASN A 536 -25.12 -16.59 -14.73
CA ASN A 536 -24.40 -15.77 -15.71
C ASN A 536 -25.01 -14.36 -15.88
N GLN A 537 -25.78 -13.84 -14.92
CA GLN A 537 -26.46 -12.54 -15.04
C GLN A 537 -25.73 -11.40 -14.31
N LYS A 538 -24.79 -11.74 -13.43
CA LYS A 538 -23.96 -10.80 -12.67
C LYS A 538 -22.48 -11.04 -12.92
N THR A 539 -21.67 -10.03 -12.64
CA THR A 539 -20.21 -10.16 -12.62
C THR A 539 -19.74 -11.07 -11.49
N LEU A 540 -18.54 -11.63 -11.60
CA LEU A 540 -17.93 -12.42 -10.53
C LEU A 540 -17.81 -11.62 -9.23
N LEU A 541 -17.52 -10.32 -9.34
CA LEU A 541 -17.41 -9.45 -8.18
C LEU A 541 -18.77 -9.27 -7.47
N GLU A 542 -19.86 -9.09 -8.21
CA GLU A 542 -21.19 -8.97 -7.62
C GLU A 542 -21.63 -10.26 -6.91
N HIS A 543 -21.36 -11.44 -7.49
CA HIS A 543 -21.63 -12.71 -6.82
C HIS A 543 -20.77 -12.91 -5.57
N ALA A 544 -19.50 -12.50 -5.60
CA ALA A 544 -18.63 -12.55 -4.44
C ALA A 544 -19.17 -11.64 -3.32
N GLU A 545 -19.57 -10.42 -3.64
CA GLU A 545 -20.15 -9.47 -2.68
C GLU A 545 -21.46 -9.98 -2.07
N ASP A 546 -22.37 -10.52 -2.88
CA ASP A 546 -23.63 -11.12 -2.40
C ASP A 546 -23.37 -12.28 -1.43
N ALA A 547 -22.27 -13.00 -1.62
CA ALA A 547 -21.84 -14.10 -0.75
C ALA A 547 -20.97 -13.65 0.44
N GLY A 548 -20.73 -12.34 0.61
CA GLY A 548 -19.86 -11.81 1.66
C GLY A 548 -18.36 -12.09 1.44
N VAL A 549 -17.97 -12.50 0.24
CA VAL A 549 -16.58 -12.77 -0.14
C VAL A 549 -15.93 -11.50 -0.67
N ARG A 550 -14.81 -11.12 -0.06
CA ARG A 550 -14.14 -9.84 -0.35
C ARG A 550 -13.03 -10.00 -1.38
N ILE A 551 -13.34 -9.68 -2.64
CA ILE A 551 -12.34 -9.49 -3.70
C ILE A 551 -11.87 -8.02 -3.66
N PRO A 552 -10.55 -7.73 -3.61
CA PRO A 552 -10.05 -6.37 -3.73
C PRO A 552 -10.62 -5.71 -5.00
N ASN A 553 -11.23 -4.53 -4.91
CA ASN A 553 -11.82 -3.88 -6.09
C ASN A 553 -11.91 -2.37 -5.88
N SER A 554 -11.95 -1.62 -7.00
CA SER A 554 -12.00 -0.15 -6.95
C SER A 554 -12.81 0.45 -8.10
N CYS A 555 -12.30 0.44 -9.34
CA CYS A 555 -12.98 1.15 -10.45
C CYS A 555 -14.28 0.50 -10.93
N ARG A 556 -14.41 -0.83 -10.77
CA ARG A 556 -15.45 -1.70 -11.37
C ARG A 556 -15.62 -1.59 -12.90
N ALA A 557 -14.73 -0.86 -13.57
CA ALA A 557 -14.76 -0.52 -14.99
C ALA A 557 -13.71 -1.29 -15.82
N GLY A 558 -12.87 -2.11 -15.17
CA GLY A 558 -11.76 -2.80 -15.84
C GLY A 558 -10.55 -1.91 -16.11
N ILE A 559 -10.41 -0.80 -15.37
CA ILE A 559 -9.38 0.24 -15.56
C ILE A 559 -8.26 0.15 -14.53
N CYS A 560 -8.56 -0.17 -13.27
CA CYS A 560 -7.56 -0.16 -12.19
C CYS A 560 -6.86 -1.50 -11.94
N GLY A 561 -7.41 -2.61 -12.42
CA GLY A 561 -6.84 -3.95 -12.19
C GLY A 561 -6.94 -4.48 -10.77
N ALA A 562 -7.36 -3.68 -9.77
CA ALA A 562 -7.56 -4.14 -8.38
C ALA A 562 -8.38 -5.43 -8.25
N CYS A 563 -9.42 -5.60 -9.10
CA CYS A 563 -10.30 -6.78 -9.11
C CYS A 563 -9.71 -8.01 -9.83
N LYS A 564 -8.39 -8.06 -10.01
CA LYS A 564 -7.73 -9.13 -10.75
C LYS A 564 -7.73 -10.42 -9.93
N VAL A 565 -8.21 -11.48 -10.56
CA VAL A 565 -8.33 -12.82 -9.98
C VAL A 565 -7.72 -13.83 -10.95
N LYS A 566 -7.27 -14.97 -10.43
CA LYS A 566 -6.79 -16.10 -11.23
C LYS A 566 -7.89 -17.15 -11.34
N VAL A 567 -8.29 -17.46 -12.57
CA VAL A 567 -9.20 -18.56 -12.87
C VAL A 567 -8.41 -19.87 -12.81
N LYS A 568 -8.68 -20.71 -11.81
CA LYS A 568 -8.08 -22.03 -11.64
C LYS A 568 -8.75 -23.06 -12.56
N SER A 569 -10.06 -22.93 -12.73
CA SER A 569 -10.85 -23.79 -13.61
C SER A 569 -12.12 -23.09 -14.10
N GLY A 570 -12.64 -23.54 -15.25
CA GLY A 570 -13.82 -22.99 -15.89
C GLY A 570 -13.51 -21.84 -16.86
N LEU A 571 -14.57 -21.27 -17.43
CA LEU A 571 -14.50 -20.22 -18.44
C LEU A 571 -15.23 -18.96 -17.97
N VAL A 572 -14.60 -17.82 -18.25
CA VAL A 572 -15.17 -16.50 -18.04
C VAL A 572 -15.26 -15.75 -19.35
N GLU A 573 -16.36 -15.05 -19.56
CA GLU A 573 -16.47 -14.01 -20.56
C GLU A 573 -16.09 -12.67 -19.93
N GLN A 574 -15.23 -11.89 -20.58
CA GLN A 574 -14.86 -10.56 -20.12
C GLN A 574 -14.51 -9.65 -21.30
N PRO A 575 -14.86 -8.35 -21.23
CA PRO A 575 -14.51 -7.40 -22.28
C PRO A 575 -13.00 -7.17 -22.38
N LYS A 576 -12.56 -6.65 -23.53
CA LYS A 576 -11.23 -6.08 -23.67
C LYS A 576 -11.21 -4.73 -22.96
N VAL A 577 -10.49 -4.67 -21.85
CA VAL A 577 -10.40 -3.51 -20.97
C VAL A 577 -8.93 -3.25 -20.60
N PRO A 578 -8.53 -2.00 -20.32
CA PRO A 578 -7.12 -1.61 -20.23
C PRO A 578 -6.32 -2.32 -19.14
N ALA A 579 -6.96 -2.73 -18.04
CA ALA A 579 -6.25 -3.25 -16.86
C ALA A 579 -5.91 -4.75 -16.90
N LEU A 580 -6.12 -5.40 -18.04
CA LEU A 580 -5.83 -6.81 -18.24
C LEU A 580 -5.22 -7.06 -19.61
N MET A 581 -3.90 -7.24 -19.62
CA MET A 581 -3.09 -7.44 -20.83
C MET A 581 -3.33 -8.83 -21.44
N ASP A 582 -3.10 -8.99 -22.74
CA ASP A 582 -3.36 -10.25 -23.46
C ASP A 582 -2.55 -11.43 -22.90
N HIS A 583 -1.31 -11.20 -22.43
CA HIS A 583 -0.50 -12.25 -21.80
C HIS A 583 -1.02 -12.67 -20.41
N GLU A 584 -1.65 -11.76 -19.67
CA GLU A 584 -2.26 -12.11 -18.38
C GLU A 584 -3.51 -12.95 -18.61
N ARG A 585 -4.29 -12.65 -19.65
CA ARG A 585 -5.44 -13.45 -20.08
C ARG A 585 -5.02 -14.87 -20.44
N SER A 586 -3.91 -15.03 -21.19
CA SER A 586 -3.41 -16.36 -21.55
C SER A 586 -2.89 -17.17 -20.34
N MET A 587 -2.52 -16.49 -19.24
CA MET A 587 -2.17 -17.11 -17.96
C MET A 587 -3.39 -17.41 -17.06
N GLY A 588 -4.61 -17.24 -17.56
CA GLY A 588 -5.85 -17.49 -16.82
C GLY A 588 -6.24 -16.37 -15.86
N MET A 589 -5.74 -15.15 -16.04
CA MET A 589 -6.15 -14.00 -15.23
C MET A 589 -7.45 -13.38 -15.77
N ALA A 590 -8.29 -12.91 -14.86
CA ALA A 590 -9.56 -12.25 -15.15
C ALA A 590 -9.78 -11.03 -14.24
N LEU A 591 -10.64 -10.10 -14.64
CA LEU A 591 -11.06 -8.98 -13.80
C LEU A 591 -12.45 -9.28 -13.25
N ALA A 592 -12.56 -9.66 -11.98
CA ALA A 592 -13.83 -10.08 -11.37
C ALA A 592 -14.96 -9.06 -11.54
N CYS A 593 -14.62 -7.77 -11.57
CA CYS A 593 -15.55 -6.67 -11.78
C CYS A 593 -16.05 -6.48 -13.22
N CYS A 594 -15.53 -7.25 -14.17
CA CYS A 594 -15.87 -7.18 -15.59
C CYS A 594 -16.15 -8.57 -16.17
N SER A 595 -15.91 -9.64 -15.41
CA SER A 595 -16.03 -11.01 -15.86
C SER A 595 -17.37 -11.60 -15.44
N VAL A 596 -17.95 -12.41 -16.32
CA VAL A 596 -19.14 -13.23 -16.06
C VAL A 596 -18.75 -14.68 -16.31
N ALA A 597 -19.25 -15.60 -15.50
CA ALA A 597 -18.96 -17.02 -15.68
C ALA A 597 -19.80 -17.64 -16.81
N ASP A 598 -19.15 -18.37 -17.71
CA ASP A 598 -19.80 -19.17 -18.75
C ASP A 598 -20.04 -20.61 -18.30
N THR A 599 -19.19 -21.11 -17.41
CA THR A 599 -19.27 -22.45 -16.79
C THR A 599 -19.11 -22.33 -15.28
N ASP A 600 -19.23 -23.46 -14.57
CA ASP A 600 -18.77 -23.55 -13.19
C ASP A 600 -17.30 -23.09 -13.11
N LEU A 601 -16.98 -22.30 -12.10
CA LEU A 601 -15.74 -21.53 -12.03
C LEU A 601 -15.09 -21.67 -10.65
N ASP A 602 -13.76 -21.79 -10.63
CA ASP A 602 -12.95 -21.68 -9.41
C ASP A 602 -11.94 -20.55 -9.59
N VAL A 603 -11.96 -19.58 -8.67
CA VAL A 603 -11.14 -18.37 -8.71
C VAL A 603 -10.39 -18.13 -7.42
N GLU A 604 -9.12 -17.75 -7.56
CA GLU A 604 -8.18 -17.44 -6.49
C GLU A 604 -7.72 -15.97 -6.60
N PHE A 605 -7.59 -15.28 -5.47
CA PHE A 605 -7.18 -13.87 -5.41
C PHE A 605 -6.57 -13.48 -4.07
#